data_AF-A0AA40DW93-F1
#
_entry.id   AF-A0AA40DW93-F1
#
_cell.length_a   1.000
_cell.length_b   1.000
_cell.length_c   1.000
_cell.angle_alpha   90.00
_cell.angle_beta   90.00
_cell.angle_gamma   90.00
#
_symmetry.space_group_name_H-M   'P 1'
#
loop_
_entity.id
_entity.type
_entity.pdbx_description
1 polymer ?
#
loop_
_entity_poly.entity_id
_entity_poly.type
_entity_poly.pdbx_seq_one_letter_code
_entity_poly.pdbx_strand_id
1 'polypeptide(L)'
;TLTPDCVRHIKPASFLTGLGAPADLSFTPQAYQEVFSGEMPFAQTKSVQISDVTIDMTSRKAAATVVYVNEFVDDGERVTLEFAFFLSFTEDGSQITKILEWVDSGDCPKYQAKVHGRREKAAAAGK
;
A
#
# COMPACT_ATOMS: atom_id res chain seq x y z
N THR A 1 -15.66 -3.24 3.79
CA THR A 1 -15.55 -3.13 2.32
C THR A 1 -15.33 -1.67 1.94
N LEU A 2 -14.98 -1.37 0.69
CA LEU A 2 -14.75 0.01 0.21
C LEU A 2 -16.01 0.52 -0.52
N THR A 3 -16.30 1.81 -0.42
CA THR A 3 -17.29 2.43 -1.31
C THR A 3 -16.75 2.50 -2.74
N PRO A 4 -17.62 2.54 -3.78
CA PRO A 4 -17.18 2.65 -5.18
C PRO A 4 -16.33 3.89 -5.48
N ASP A 5 -16.56 4.97 -4.74
CA ASP A 5 -15.88 6.26 -4.83
C ASP A 5 -14.74 6.42 -3.81
N CYS A 6 -14.37 5.35 -3.09
CA CYS A 6 -13.30 5.40 -2.10
C CYS A 6 -11.97 5.83 -2.73
N VAL A 7 -11.28 6.77 -2.08
CA VAL A 7 -9.95 7.22 -2.54
C VAL A 7 -8.89 6.83 -1.53
N ARG A 8 -7.81 6.19 -2.02
CA ARG A 8 -6.59 5.92 -1.25
C ARG A 8 -5.54 6.96 -1.56
N HIS A 9 -5.00 7.61 -0.53
CA HIS A 9 -3.87 8.53 -0.63
C HIS A 9 -2.63 7.92 0.00
N ILE A 10 -1.49 8.14 -0.62
CA ILE A 10 -0.18 7.75 -0.10
C ILE A 10 0.49 8.96 0.55
N LYS A 11 1.04 8.76 1.74
CA LYS A 11 1.80 9.75 2.50
C LYS A 11 3.06 9.12 3.10
N PRO A 12 4.09 9.91 3.46
CA PRO A 12 4.21 11.36 3.23
C PRO A 12 4.34 11.70 1.73
N ALA A 13 4.04 12.93 1.35
CA ALA A 13 4.16 13.37 -0.06
C ALA A 13 5.60 13.20 -0.60
N SER A 14 6.60 13.35 0.28
CA SER A 14 8.02 13.12 -0.03
C SER A 14 8.33 11.70 -0.48
N PHE A 15 7.56 10.69 -0.03
CA PHE A 15 7.72 9.31 -0.49
C PHE A 15 7.42 9.22 -1.99
N LEU A 16 6.28 9.76 -2.43
CA LEU A 16 5.89 9.76 -3.84
C LEU A 16 6.87 10.55 -4.70
N THR A 17 7.26 11.74 -4.25
CA THR A 17 8.28 12.55 -4.95
C THR A 17 9.61 11.82 -5.06
N GLY A 18 10.04 11.11 -4.00
CA GLY A 18 11.26 10.30 -4.02
C GLY A 18 11.22 9.14 -5.03
N LEU A 19 10.02 8.66 -5.38
CA LEU A 19 9.79 7.67 -6.43
C LEU A 19 9.59 8.29 -7.82
N GLY A 20 9.67 9.62 -7.95
CA GLY A 20 9.39 10.33 -9.21
C GLY A 20 7.89 10.42 -9.56
N ALA A 21 7.00 10.10 -8.63
CA ALA A 21 5.55 10.19 -8.80
C ALA A 21 5.00 11.56 -8.36
N PRO A 22 3.81 11.96 -8.85
CA PRO A 22 3.12 13.15 -8.35
C PRO A 22 2.87 13.08 -6.85
N ALA A 23 3.14 14.19 -6.13
CA ALA A 23 3.05 14.28 -4.67
C ALA A 23 1.62 14.10 -4.11
N ASP A 24 0.62 14.24 -4.98
CA ASP A 24 -0.81 14.12 -4.73
C ASP A 24 -1.43 12.86 -5.36
N LEU A 25 -0.60 11.92 -5.84
CA LEU A 25 -1.06 10.65 -6.39
C LEU A 25 -2.02 9.97 -5.42
N SER A 26 -3.14 9.53 -5.98
CA SER A 26 -4.18 8.81 -5.27
C SER A 26 -4.78 7.73 -6.17
N PHE A 27 -5.42 6.75 -5.55
CA PHE A 27 -5.95 5.59 -6.24
C PHE A 27 -7.43 5.42 -5.95
N THR A 28 -8.19 5.12 -7.00
CA THR A 28 -9.47 4.43 -6.87
C THR A 28 -9.23 2.99 -6.44
N PRO A 29 -10.26 2.26 -5.95
CA PRO A 29 -10.09 0.86 -5.56
C PRO A 29 -9.58 0.00 -6.72
N GLN A 30 -10.10 0.25 -7.92
CA GLN A 30 -9.71 -0.46 -9.13
C GLN A 30 -8.25 -0.15 -9.52
N ALA A 31 -7.86 1.13 -9.56
CA ALA A 31 -6.49 1.51 -9.92
C ALA A 31 -5.47 0.93 -8.93
N TYR A 32 -5.79 0.92 -7.63
CA TYR A 32 -4.93 0.30 -6.63
C TYR A 32 -4.80 -1.21 -6.84
N GLN A 33 -5.91 -1.89 -7.13
CA GLN A 33 -5.92 -3.33 -7.39
C GLN A 33 -5.10 -3.68 -8.64
N GLU A 34 -5.16 -2.87 -9.70
CA GLU A 34 -4.37 -3.07 -10.92
C GLU A 34 -2.87 -2.95 -10.65
N VAL A 35 -2.45 -1.94 -9.88
CA VAL A 35 -1.05 -1.79 -9.45
C VAL A 35 -0.60 -3.02 -8.65
N PHE A 36 -1.34 -3.38 -7.61
CA PHE A 36 -0.98 -4.48 -6.73
C PHE A 36 -0.95 -5.83 -7.46
N SER A 37 -1.89 -6.05 -8.39
CA SER A 37 -1.92 -7.26 -9.23
C SER A 37 -0.69 -7.36 -10.14
N GLY A 38 -0.15 -6.22 -10.59
CA GLY A 38 1.11 -6.16 -11.33
C GLY A 38 2.35 -6.48 -10.50
N GLU A 39 2.29 -6.34 -9.17
CA GLU A 39 3.39 -6.68 -8.25
C GLU A 39 3.38 -8.15 -7.83
N MET A 40 2.21 -8.79 -7.78
CA MET A 40 2.02 -10.18 -7.31
C MET A 40 2.94 -11.23 -7.97
N PRO A 41 3.30 -11.15 -9.27
CA PRO A 41 4.24 -12.10 -9.87
C PRO A 41 5.66 -12.03 -9.28
N PHE A 42 6.02 -10.91 -8.64
CA PHE A 42 7.39 -10.62 -8.19
C PHE A 42 7.55 -10.70 -6.68
N ALA A 43 6.49 -10.47 -5.91
CA ALA A 43 6.52 -10.51 -4.46
C ALA A 43 5.22 -11.06 -3.87
N GLN A 44 5.32 -11.71 -2.72
CA GLN A 44 4.18 -12.26 -1.99
C GLN A 44 4.21 -11.83 -0.53
N THR A 45 3.05 -11.42 -0.01
CA THR A 45 2.87 -11.19 1.42
C THR A 45 2.78 -12.53 2.15
N LYS A 46 3.67 -12.75 3.12
CA LYS A 46 3.76 -13.97 3.94
C LYS A 46 3.08 -13.81 5.29
N SER A 47 3.14 -12.61 5.86
CA SER A 47 2.41 -12.29 7.09
C SER A 47 2.02 -10.83 7.13
N VAL A 48 0.95 -10.56 7.88
CA VAL A 48 0.45 -9.23 8.18
C VAL A 48 0.21 -9.18 9.68
N GLN A 49 0.79 -8.21 10.35
CA GLN A 49 0.53 -7.90 11.75
C GLN A 49 -0.14 -6.54 11.83
N ILE A 50 -1.25 -6.46 12.55
CA ILE A 50 -1.98 -5.22 12.80
C ILE A 50 -1.88 -4.91 14.30
N SER A 51 -1.50 -3.68 14.63
CA SER A 51 -1.30 -3.20 16.00
C SER A 51 -1.83 -1.77 16.16
N ASP A 52 -1.83 -1.28 17.41
CA ASP A 52 -2.16 0.11 17.77
C ASP A 52 -3.51 0.60 17.21
N VAL A 53 -4.51 -0.29 17.19
CA VAL A 53 -5.82 0.02 16.65
C VAL A 53 -6.52 1.06 17.51
N THR A 54 -6.87 2.19 16.89
CA THR A 54 -7.64 3.27 17.50
C THR A 54 -8.93 3.48 16.71
N ILE A 55 -10.07 3.59 17.41
CA ILE A 55 -11.38 3.79 16.79
C ILE A 55 -12.00 5.05 17.39
N ASP A 56 -12.33 6.01 16.53
CA ASP A 56 -13.12 7.18 16.87
C ASP A 56 -14.54 6.99 16.31
N MET A 57 -15.43 6.57 17.18
CA MET A 57 -16.84 6.35 16.83
C MET A 57 -17.57 7.65 16.49
N THR A 58 -17.19 8.77 17.11
CA THR A 58 -17.85 10.05 16.91
C THR A 58 -17.54 10.62 15.54
N SER A 59 -16.27 10.56 15.11
CA SER A 59 -15.87 11.06 13.78
C SER A 59 -15.91 10.02 12.67
N ARG A 60 -16.30 8.78 12.98
CA ARG A 60 -16.34 7.63 12.05
C ARG A 60 -14.98 7.43 11.39
N LYS A 61 -13.95 7.29 12.23
CA LYS A 61 -12.57 7.06 11.81
C LYS A 61 -11.93 5.93 12.57
N ALA A 62 -10.92 5.33 11.96
CA ALA A 62 -10.03 4.39 12.62
C ALA A 62 -8.59 4.62 12.18
N ALA A 63 -7.65 4.21 13.01
CA ALA A 63 -6.25 4.13 12.67
C ALA A 63 -5.64 2.82 13.15
N ALA A 64 -4.62 2.33 12.47
CA ALA A 64 -3.85 1.16 12.88
C ALA A 64 -2.43 1.23 12.31
N THR A 65 -1.48 0.65 13.02
CA THR A 65 -0.16 0.33 12.47
C THR A 65 -0.21 -1.06 11.87
N VAL A 66 0.49 -1.26 10.75
CA VAL A 66 0.51 -2.53 10.03
C VAL A 66 1.92 -2.84 9.58
N VAL A 67 2.35 -4.07 9.85
CA VAL A 67 3.62 -4.62 9.40
C VAL A 67 3.35 -5.75 8.41
N TYR A 68 3.85 -5.61 7.19
CA TYR A 68 3.85 -6.65 6.17
C TYR A 68 5.22 -7.30 6.09
N VAL A 69 5.27 -8.63 6.08
CA VAL A 69 6.46 -9.36 5.65
C VAL A 69 6.21 -9.86 4.24
N ASN A 70 6.95 -9.32 3.28
CA ASN A 70 6.93 -9.74 1.89
C ASN A 70 8.15 -10.59 1.57
N GLU A 71 8.00 -11.48 0.59
CA GLU A 71 9.06 -12.35 0.08
C GLU A 71 9.08 -12.24 -1.45
N PHE A 72 10.25 -11.99 -2.03
CA PHE A 72 10.42 -11.97 -3.47
C PHE A 72 10.39 -13.38 -4.04
N VAL A 73 9.70 -13.55 -5.17
CA VAL A 73 9.39 -14.87 -5.75
C VAL A 73 10.63 -15.57 -6.33
N ASP A 74 11.60 -14.80 -6.83
CA ASP A 74 12.75 -15.31 -7.57
C ASP A 74 13.89 -15.82 -6.67
N ASP A 75 14.13 -15.16 -5.53
CA ASP A 75 15.25 -15.46 -4.64
C ASP A 75 14.85 -15.76 -3.19
N GLY A 76 13.57 -15.59 -2.83
CA GLY A 76 13.08 -15.80 -1.47
C GLY A 76 13.54 -14.72 -0.49
N GLU A 77 14.13 -13.62 -0.95
CA GLU A 77 14.53 -12.52 -0.09
C GLU A 77 13.29 -11.92 0.59
N ARG A 78 13.37 -11.74 1.91
CA ARG A 78 12.29 -11.13 2.71
C ARG A 78 12.55 -9.67 2.99
N VAL A 79 11.47 -8.88 2.93
CA VAL A 79 11.45 -7.48 3.33
C VAL A 79 10.28 -7.24 4.27
N THR A 80 10.53 -6.45 5.30
CA THR A 80 9.48 -5.95 6.19
C THR A 80 9.10 -4.54 5.73
N LEU A 81 7.82 -4.28 5.60
CA LEU A 81 7.27 -2.97 5.27
C LEU A 81 6.31 -2.54 6.38
N GLU A 82 6.49 -1.32 6.87
CA GLU A 82 5.68 -0.76 7.95
C GLU A 82 4.82 0.39 7.42
N PHE A 83 3.57 0.40 7.87
CA PHE A 83 2.58 1.39 7.47
C PHE A 83 1.75 1.84 8.67
N ALA A 84 1.18 3.04 8.56
CA ALA A 84 0.02 3.44 9.35
C ALA A 84 -1.15 3.73 8.43
N PHE A 85 -2.32 3.16 8.74
CA PHE A 85 -3.54 3.43 8.01
C PHE A 85 -4.44 4.35 8.81
N PHE A 86 -5.05 5.31 8.13
CA PHE A 86 -6.13 6.13 8.64
C PHE A 86 -7.33 5.96 7.72
N LEU A 87 -8.45 5.54 8.30
CA LEU A 87 -9.66 5.15 7.59
C LEU A 87 -10.78 6.11 7.95
N SER A 88 -11.51 6.60 6.94
CA SER A 88 -12.80 7.26 7.13
C SER A 88 -13.91 6.32 6.71
N PHE A 89 -15.01 6.30 7.46
CA PHE A 89 -16.15 5.43 7.19
C PHE A 89 -17.38 6.22 6.72
N THR A 90 -18.35 5.49 6.15
CA THR A 90 -19.71 5.98 5.91
C THR A 90 -20.41 6.35 7.22
N GLU A 91 -21.51 7.12 7.12
CA GLU A 91 -22.30 7.55 8.29
C GLU A 91 -22.84 6.38 9.11
N ASP A 92 -23.17 5.26 8.47
CA ASP A 92 -23.58 4.01 9.11
C ASP A 92 -22.38 3.14 9.53
N GLY A 93 -21.15 3.53 9.19
CA GLY A 93 -19.90 2.83 9.55
C GLY A 93 -19.66 1.53 8.79
N SER A 94 -20.50 1.17 7.82
CA SER A 94 -20.45 -0.13 7.14
C SER A 94 -19.33 -0.22 6.10
N GLN A 95 -18.90 0.91 5.53
CA GLN A 95 -17.93 0.96 4.44
C GLN A 95 -16.88 2.05 4.65
N ILE A 96 -15.71 1.86 4.04
CA ILE A 96 -14.61 2.84 4.04
C ILE A 96 -14.77 3.75 2.84
N THR A 97 -14.77 5.07 3.07
CA THR A 97 -14.88 6.12 2.05
C THR A 97 -13.53 6.72 1.68
N LYS A 98 -12.53 6.61 2.56
CA LYS A 98 -11.19 7.14 2.34
C LYS A 98 -10.15 6.34 3.09
N ILE A 99 -9.01 6.14 2.44
CA ILE A 99 -7.81 5.57 3.05
C ILE A 99 -6.69 6.61 2.94
N LEU A 100 -6.01 6.89 4.04
CA LEU A 100 -4.69 7.50 4.04
C LEU A 100 -3.71 6.46 4.54
N GLU A 101 -2.79 6.07 3.68
CA GLU A 101 -1.71 5.14 3.97
C GLU A 101 -0.42 5.93 4.16
N TRP A 102 0.11 5.88 5.38
CA TRP A 102 1.40 6.42 5.70
C TRP A 102 2.45 5.32 5.55
N VAL A 103 3.42 5.55 4.69
CA VAL A 103 4.39 4.56 4.24
C VAL A 103 5.75 4.83 4.87
N ASP A 104 6.42 3.76 5.33
CA ASP A 104 7.83 3.83 5.68
C ASP A 104 8.67 4.32 4.49
N SER A 105 9.32 5.48 4.68
CA SER A 105 10.17 6.09 3.65
C SER A 105 11.59 5.52 3.63
N GLY A 106 11.91 4.57 4.50
CA GLY A 106 13.19 3.86 4.56
C GLY A 106 13.23 2.65 3.63
N ASP A 107 12.44 1.62 3.92
CA ASP A 107 12.52 0.32 3.24
C ASP A 107 11.52 0.19 2.08
N CYS A 108 10.38 0.89 2.11
CA CYS A 108 9.42 0.82 1.02
C CYS A 108 9.98 1.31 -0.34
N PRO A 109 10.78 2.39 -0.43
CA PRO A 109 11.41 2.76 -1.70
C PRO A 109 12.36 1.69 -2.25
N LYS A 110 13.10 1.00 -1.37
CA LYS A 110 14.00 -0.08 -1.76
C LYS A 110 13.23 -1.28 -2.29
N TYR A 111 12.11 -1.62 -1.64
CA TYR A 111 11.18 -2.63 -2.13
C TYR A 111 10.62 -2.28 -3.50
N GLN A 112 10.13 -1.05 -3.68
CA GLN A 112 9.58 -0.58 -4.95
C GLN A 112 10.61 -0.61 -6.09
N ALA A 113 11.85 -0.18 -5.83
CA ALA A 113 12.94 -0.28 -6.80
C ALA A 113 13.23 -1.74 -7.20
N LYS A 114 13.18 -2.67 -6.24
CA LYS A 114 13.38 -4.11 -6.47
C LYS A 114 12.26 -4.73 -7.30
N VAL A 115 11.00 -4.40 -7.02
CA VAL A 115 9.84 -4.85 -7.81
C VAL A 115 9.94 -4.29 -9.23
N HIS A 116 10.23 -3.01 -9.38
CA HIS A 116 10.39 -2.36 -10.67
C HIS A 116 11.49 -3.01 -11.52
N GLY A 117 12.68 -3.20 -10.95
CA GLY A 117 13.79 -3.84 -11.66
C GLY A 117 13.50 -5.30 -12.06
N ARG A 118 12.70 -6.04 -11.26
CA ARG A 118 12.24 -7.40 -11.64
C ARG A 118 11.25 -7.35 -12.80
N ARG A 119 10.34 -6.38 -12.79
CA ARG A 119 9.38 -6.16 -13.87
C ARG A 119 10.05 -5.81 -15.19
N GLU A 120 11.05 -4.93 -15.18
CA GLU A 120 11.82 -4.58 -16.38
C GLU A 120 12.57 -5.79 -16.94
N LYS A 121 13.19 -6.61 -16.08
CA LYS A 121 13.86 -7.85 -16.49
C LYS A 121 12.89 -8.86 -17.10
N ALA A 122 11.69 -9.02 -16.53
CA ALA A 122 10.67 -9.91 -17.07
C ALA A 122 10.20 -9.44 -18.46
N ALA A 123 9.92 -8.14 -18.61
CA ALA A 123 9.54 -7.54 -19.89
C ALA A 123 10.64 -7.72 -20.96
N ALA A 124 11.92 -7.52 -20.59
CA ALA A 124 13.05 -7.75 -21.49
C ALA A 124 13.23 -9.23 -21.89
N ALA A 125 12.79 -10.16 -21.04
CA ALA A 125 12.83 -11.60 -21.30
C ALA A 125 11.63 -12.10 -22.13
N GLY A 126 10.70 -11.22 -22.53
CA GLY A 126 9.49 -11.59 -23.27
C GLY A 126 8.50 -12.42 -22.44
N LYS A 127 8.53 -12.25 -21.12
CA LYS A 127 7.65 -12.93 -20.15
C LYS A 127 6.68 -11.94 -19.53
#